data_AF-A0A3B0USL1-F1
#
_entry.id   AF-A0A3B0USL1-F1
#
_cell.length_a   1.000
_cell.length_b   1.000
_cell.length_c   1.000
_cell.angle_alpha   90.00
_cell.angle_beta   90.00
_cell.angle_gamma   90.00
#
_symmetry.space_group_name_H-M   'P 1'
#
loop_
_entity.id
_entity.type
_entity.pdbx_description
1 polymer ?
#
loop_
_entity_poly.entity_id
_entity_poly.type
_entity_poly.pdbx_seq_one_letter_code
_entity_poly.pdbx_strand_id
1 'polypeptide(L)'
;NFEWGRRVLGHGAVVLLISDGWDRGDPDLLNAEIGRLQRSCHRLVWLNPLLGSTEYEPLTRGMQASLPHIDDFLPVHNLASLEDLASHLQYLTVEKRPSRQRQLSLSGAAFIRDR
;
A
#
# COMPACT_ATOMS: atom_id res chain seq x y z
N ASN A 1 0.37 12.40 9.56
CA ASN A 1 1.84 12.46 9.79
C ASN A 1 2.39 13.84 9.38
N PHE A 2 2.16 14.87 10.21
CA PHE A 2 2.45 16.28 9.83
C PHE A 2 3.90 16.70 10.08
N GLU A 3 4.53 16.20 11.14
CA GLU A 3 5.86 16.65 11.56
C GLU A 3 6.99 15.97 10.75
N TRP A 4 6.88 14.67 10.52
CA TRP A 4 7.92 13.91 9.82
C TRP A 4 7.76 13.94 8.30
N GLY A 5 6.50 14.01 7.82
CA GLY A 5 6.21 14.02 6.38
C GLY A 5 6.96 15.13 5.63
N ARG A 6 6.95 16.36 6.14
CA ARG A 6 7.59 17.51 5.48
C ARG A 6 9.13 17.47 5.48
N ARG A 7 9.75 16.75 6.42
CA ARG A 7 11.21 16.68 6.57
C ARG A 7 11.83 15.52 5.81
N VAL A 8 11.06 14.45 5.60
CA VAL A 8 11.56 13.17 5.09
C VAL A 8 10.96 12.81 3.73
N LEU A 9 9.73 13.27 3.43
CA LEU A 9 9.05 12.98 2.17
C LEU A 9 9.26 14.12 1.16
N GLY A 10 10.42 14.11 0.50
CA GLY A 10 10.53 14.74 -0.82
C GLY A 10 9.74 13.94 -1.87
N HIS A 11 9.53 14.50 -3.07
CA HIS A 11 8.77 13.85 -4.14
C HIS A 11 9.29 12.47 -4.58
N GLY A 12 10.47 12.03 -4.13
CA GLY A 12 11.09 10.73 -4.43
C GLY A 12 10.93 9.66 -3.34
N ALA A 13 10.31 9.95 -2.19
CA ALA A 13 10.25 8.97 -1.10
C ALA A 13 9.32 7.79 -1.42
N VAL A 14 9.79 6.57 -1.18
CA VAL A 14 8.95 5.35 -1.14
C VAL A 14 8.53 5.12 0.30
N VAL A 15 7.22 4.99 0.55
CA VAL A 15 6.66 4.72 1.88
C VAL A 15 6.20 3.29 1.93
N LEU A 16 6.77 2.51 2.86
CA LEU A 16 6.28 1.19 3.24
C LEU A 16 5.41 1.34 4.49
N LEU A 17 4.13 0.99 4.38
CA LEU A 17 3.17 1.01 5.49
C LEU A 17 2.78 -0.43 5.83
N ILE A 18 3.22 -0.93 6.98
CA ILE A 18 2.89 -2.29 7.45
C ILE A 18 1.66 -2.20 8.34
N SER A 19 0.52 -2.72 7.88
CA SER A 19 -0.75 -2.66 8.61
C SER A 19 -1.78 -3.66 8.06
N ASP A 20 -2.71 -4.10 8.92
CA ASP A 20 -3.87 -4.93 8.57
C ASP A 20 -5.14 -4.13 8.25
N GLY A 21 -5.10 -2.79 8.39
CA GLY A 21 -6.23 -1.91 8.06
C GLY A 21 -7.41 -2.00 9.04
N TRP A 22 -7.21 -2.52 10.25
CA TRP A 22 -8.28 -2.69 11.27
C TRP A 22 -8.64 -1.42 12.06
N ASP A 23 -8.25 -0.24 11.57
CA ASP A 23 -8.58 1.03 12.21
C ASP A 23 -10.11 1.18 12.41
N ARG A 24 -10.49 1.58 13.64
CA ARG A 24 -11.87 1.80 14.08
C ARG A 24 -12.24 3.28 14.18
N GLY A 25 -11.31 4.19 13.84
CA GLY A 25 -11.54 5.62 13.79
C GLY A 25 -12.48 6.03 12.66
N ASP A 26 -12.52 7.34 12.41
CA ASP A 26 -13.33 7.93 11.34
C ASP A 26 -12.75 7.55 9.95
N PRO A 27 -13.49 6.79 9.12
CA PRO A 27 -13.04 6.41 7.79
C PRO A 27 -12.80 7.60 6.85
N ASP A 28 -13.53 8.71 7.01
CA ASP A 28 -13.38 9.87 6.15
C ASP A 28 -12.07 10.61 6.44
N LEU A 29 -11.72 10.72 7.73
CA LEU A 29 -10.43 11.23 8.16
C LEU A 29 -9.30 10.34 7.63
N LEU A 30 -9.42 9.02 7.78
CA LEU A 30 -8.41 8.09 7.28
C LEU A 30 -8.24 8.20 5.77
N ASN A 31 -9.33 8.21 5.01
CA ASN A 31 -9.33 8.41 3.56
C ASN A 31 -8.60 9.71 3.16
N ALA A 32 -8.88 10.81 3.86
CA ALA A 32 -8.23 12.09 3.61
C ALA A 32 -6.72 12.05 3.92
N GLU A 33 -6.34 11.45 5.04
CA GLU A 33 -4.96 11.37 5.51
C GLU A 33 -4.10 10.42 4.67
N ILE A 34 -4.61 9.25 4.30
CA ILE A 34 -3.91 8.31 3.39
C ILE A 34 -3.80 8.94 2.00
N GLY A 35 -4.86 9.57 1.48
CA GLY A 35 -4.78 10.28 0.20
C GLY A 35 -3.74 11.39 0.21
N ARG A 36 -3.60 12.11 1.33
CA ARG A 36 -2.55 13.11 1.50
C ARG A 36 -1.17 12.48 1.56
N LEU A 37 -1.00 11.41 2.32
CA LEU A 37 0.25 10.65 2.40
C LEU A 37 0.70 10.20 1.00
N GLN A 38 -0.21 9.60 0.23
CA GLN A 38 0.09 9.16 -1.13
C GLN A 38 0.50 10.30 -2.05
N ARG A 39 -0.12 11.48 -1.95
CA ARG A 39 0.30 12.67 -2.72
C ARG A 39 1.69 13.17 -2.31
N SER A 40 2.09 12.97 -1.06
CA SER A 40 3.38 13.42 -0.53
C SER A 40 4.55 12.47 -0.80
N CYS A 41 4.31 11.24 -1.25
CA CYS A 41 5.35 10.28 -1.60
C CYS A 41 5.37 9.96 -3.10
N HIS A 42 6.47 9.35 -3.55
CA HIS A 42 6.60 8.77 -4.90
C HIS A 42 5.72 7.53 -5.05
N ARG A 43 5.74 6.67 -4.03
CA ARG A 43 5.03 5.38 -4.01
C ARG A 43 4.58 5.06 -2.57
N LEU A 44 3.31 4.71 -2.40
CA LEU A 44 2.77 4.19 -1.14
C LEU A 44 2.52 2.68 -1.27
N VAL A 45 3.43 1.89 -0.71
CA VAL A 45 3.35 0.43 -0.65
C VAL A 45 2.74 0.03 0.69
N TRP A 46 1.61 -0.65 0.66
CA TRP A 46 0.95 -1.19 1.84
C TRP A 46 1.28 -2.67 1.97
N LEU A 47 1.94 -3.02 3.06
CA LEU A 47 2.36 -4.38 3.39
C LEU A 47 1.38 -4.95 4.41
N ASN A 48 0.62 -5.96 4.03
CA ASN A 48 -0.40 -6.56 4.88
C ASN A 48 0.00 -7.97 5.33
N PRO A 49 0.20 -8.20 6.64
CA PRO A 49 0.59 -9.52 7.17
C PRO A 49 -0.55 -10.55 7.09
N LEU A 50 -1.80 -10.13 6.88
CA LEU A 50 -2.95 -11.02 6.73
C LEU A 50 -3.20 -11.45 5.28
N LEU A 51 -2.58 -10.77 4.31
CA LEU A 51 -2.82 -11.02 2.87
C LEU A 51 -2.32 -12.40 2.38
N GLY A 52 -1.59 -13.14 3.21
CA GLY A 52 -1.18 -14.52 2.93
C GLY A 52 -2.28 -15.56 3.06
N SER A 53 -3.40 -15.22 3.69
CA SER A 53 -4.54 -16.13 3.81
C SER A 53 -5.40 -16.07 2.55
N THR A 54 -5.82 -17.24 2.05
CA THR A 54 -6.79 -17.35 0.95
C THR A 54 -8.18 -16.85 1.34
N GLU A 55 -8.45 -16.72 2.63
CA GLU A 55 -9.72 -16.23 3.19
C GLU A 55 -9.68 -14.72 3.50
N TYR A 56 -8.54 -14.05 3.29
CA TYR A 56 -8.44 -12.63 3.58
C TYR A 56 -9.21 -11.81 2.55
N GLU A 57 -10.17 -11.05 3.04
CA GLU A 57 -10.85 -10.01 2.28
C GLU A 57 -10.67 -8.65 2.98
N PRO A 58 -10.37 -7.56 2.23
CA PRO A 58 -10.11 -6.24 2.80
C PRO A 58 -11.40 -5.51 3.20
N LEU A 59 -12.32 -6.17 3.91
CA LEU A 59 -13.68 -5.67 4.19
C LEU A 59 -13.74 -4.63 5.31
N THR A 60 -12.66 -4.45 6.07
CA THR A 60 -12.68 -3.48 7.18
C THR A 60 -12.85 -2.06 6.65
N ARG A 61 -13.56 -1.22 7.42
CA ARG A 61 -13.79 0.19 7.05
C ARG A 61 -12.48 0.93 6.83
N GLY A 62 -11.49 0.70 7.70
CA GLY A 62 -10.16 1.29 7.56
C GLY A 62 -9.48 0.89 6.25
N MET A 63 -9.60 -0.38 5.87
CA MET A 63 -9.00 -0.86 4.64
C MET A 63 -9.74 -0.35 3.40
N GLN A 64 -11.08 -0.41 3.39
CA GLN A 64 -11.90 0.16 2.32
C GLN A 64 -11.62 1.65 2.10
N ALA A 65 -11.43 2.43 3.17
CA ALA A 65 -11.07 3.85 3.09
C ALA A 65 -9.65 4.10 2.55
N SER A 66 -8.72 3.16 2.78
CA SER A 66 -7.31 3.31 2.39
C SER A 66 -7.03 2.82 0.96
N LEU A 67 -7.70 1.73 0.52
CA LEU A 67 -7.48 1.06 -0.77
C LEU A 67 -7.40 1.99 -1.99
N PRO A 68 -8.25 3.03 -2.15
CA PRO A 68 -8.19 3.92 -3.31
C PRO A 68 -6.88 4.70 -3.46
N HIS A 69 -6.09 4.78 -2.38
CA HIS A 69 -4.86 5.56 -2.30
C HIS A 69 -3.62 4.68 -2.18
N ILE A 70 -3.73 3.36 -2.20
CA ILE A 70 -2.59 2.44 -2.11
C ILE A 70 -2.04 2.22 -3.53
N ASP A 71 -0.74 2.41 -3.71
CA ASP A 71 -0.10 2.24 -5.01
C ASP A 71 0.32 0.77 -5.28
N ASP A 72 0.71 0.05 -4.22
CA ASP A 72 1.02 -1.38 -4.22
C ASP A 72 0.45 -2.02 -2.94
N PHE A 73 -0.31 -3.11 -3.06
CA PHE A 73 -0.86 -3.85 -1.91
C PHE A 73 -0.26 -5.26 -1.90
N LEU A 74 0.68 -5.50 -0.99
CA LEU A 74 1.55 -6.68 -1.01
C LEU A 74 1.51 -7.44 0.32
N PRO A 75 1.73 -8.77 0.29
CA PRO A 75 1.84 -9.58 1.51
C PRO A 75 3.18 -9.35 2.23
N VAL A 76 3.19 -9.54 3.55
CA VAL A 76 4.45 -9.57 4.36
C VAL A 76 4.36 -10.58 5.51
N HIS A 77 3.99 -11.81 5.21
CA HIS A 77 3.61 -12.82 6.21
C HIS A 77 4.61 -13.98 6.35
N ASN A 78 5.63 -14.05 5.49
CA ASN A 78 6.68 -15.06 5.53
C ASN A 78 7.95 -14.60 4.79
N LEU A 79 8.99 -15.42 4.80
CA LEU A 79 10.27 -15.11 4.15
C LEU A 79 10.13 -14.94 2.63
N ALA A 80 9.36 -15.80 1.96
CA ALA A 80 9.13 -15.69 0.52
C ALA A 80 8.52 -14.33 0.15
N SER A 81 7.53 -13.85 0.92
CA SER A 81 6.93 -12.52 0.69
C SER A 81 7.91 -11.36 0.92
N LEU A 82 8.94 -11.54 1.74
CA LEU A 82 10.03 -10.56 1.91
C LEU A 82 10.99 -10.57 0.72
N GLU A 83 11.28 -11.73 0.14
CA GLU A 83 12.06 -11.86 -1.10
C GLU A 83 11.32 -11.24 -2.29
N ASP A 84 10.01 -11.46 -2.39
CA ASP A 84 9.14 -10.82 -3.37
C ASP A 84 9.11 -9.30 -3.20
N LEU A 85 9.05 -8.81 -1.95
CA LEU A 85 9.15 -7.39 -1.66
C LEU A 85 10.50 -6.82 -2.12
N ALA A 86 11.62 -7.48 -1.83
CA ALA A 86 12.94 -7.03 -2.26
C ALA A 86 13.03 -6.96 -3.79
N SER A 87 12.49 -7.97 -4.47
CA SER A 87 12.40 -8.02 -5.92
C SER A 87 11.53 -6.88 -6.47
N HIS A 88 10.36 -6.65 -5.90
CA HIS A 88 9.47 -5.55 -6.28
C HIS A 88 10.15 -4.19 -6.14
N LEU A 89 10.85 -3.95 -5.02
CA LEU A 89 11.58 -2.71 -4.78
C LEU A 89 12.73 -2.50 -5.76
N GLN A 90 13.41 -3.57 -6.20
CA GLN A 90 14.48 -3.49 -7.19
C GLN A 90 14.00 -2.92 -8.55
N TYR A 91 12.75 -3.20 -8.93
CA TYR A 91 12.17 -2.75 -10.21
C TYR A 91 11.40 -1.43 -10.11
N LEU A 92 11.26 -0.85 -8.91
CA LEU A 92 10.68 0.48 -8.74
C LEU A 92 11.64 1.53 -9.28
N THR A 93 11.44 1.94 -10.54
CA THR A 93 12.20 3.06 -11.12
C THR A 93 11.74 4.37 -10.48
N VAL A 94 12.70 5.17 -9.99
CA VAL A 94 12.44 6.49 -9.39
C VAL A 94 11.95 7.49 -10.43
N GLU A 95 12.26 7.27 -11.71
CA GLU A 95 12.02 8.24 -12.78
C GLU A 95 10.57 8.32 -13.27
N LYS A 96 9.74 7.29 -13.05
CA LYS A 96 8.33 7.30 -13.46
C LYS A 96 7.43 6.92 -12.31
N ARG A 97 6.64 7.90 -11.83
CA ARG A 97 5.52 7.63 -10.92
C ARG A 97 4.55 6.68 -11.63
N PRO A 98 4.28 5.47 -11.13
CA PRO A 98 3.49 4.51 -11.89
C PRO A 98 2.03 4.99 -11.98
N SER A 99 1.35 4.65 -13.06
CA SER A 99 -0.04 5.00 -13.27
C SER A 99 -0.87 4.52 -12.08
N ARG A 100 -1.53 5.44 -11.37
CA ARG A 100 -2.48 5.13 -10.30
C ARG A 100 -3.62 4.32 -10.91
N GLN A 101 -3.51 2.99 -10.88
CA GLN A 101 -4.60 2.13 -11.33
C GLN A 101 -5.73 2.30 -10.31
N ARG A 102 -6.74 3.08 -10.71
CA ARG A 102 -7.88 3.50 -9.89
C ARG A 102 -8.88 2.36 -9.60
N GLN A 103 -8.53 1.13 -9.97
CA GLN A 103 -9.33 -0.07 -9.83
C GLN A 103 -8.41 -1.21 -9.42
N LEU A 104 -8.29 -1.41 -8.11
CA LEU A 104 -7.98 -2.73 -7.57
C LEU A 104 -9.23 -3.57 -7.83
N SER A 105 -9.28 -4.30 -8.95
CA SER A 105 -10.28 -5.35 -9.12
C SER A 105 -9.95 -6.43 -8.10
N LEU A 106 -10.72 -6.46 -7.00
CA LEU A 106 -10.70 -7.53 -6.02
C LEU A 106 -11.32 -8.78 -6.64
N SER A 107 -10.57 -9.44 -7.52
CA SER A 107 -10.79 -10.82 -7.92
C SER A 107 -9.67 -11.64 -7.29
N GLY A 108 -10.09 -12.65 -6.52
CA GLY A 108 -9.33 -13.25 -5.43
C GLY A 108 -7.97 -13.85 -5.76
N ALA A 109 -7.19 -13.95 -4.69
CA ALA A 109 -5.93 -14.68 -4.55
C ALA A 109 -4.77 -14.23 -5.46
N ALA A 110 -3.69 -13.78 -4.81
CA ALA A 110 -2.34 -13.67 -5.36
C ALA A 110 -2.20 -12.73 -6.58
N PHE A 111 -1.87 -11.46 -6.29
CA PHE A 111 -1.20 -10.62 -7.27
C PHE A 111 0.25 -11.10 -7.47
N ILE A 112 0.41 -12.14 -8.29
CA ILE A 112 1.62 -12.43 -9.05
C ILE A 112 1.32 -12.01 -10.49
N ARG A 113 2.12 -11.09 -11.03
CA ARG A 113 2.10 -10.77 -12.47
C ARG A 113 2.55 -12.01 -13.23
N ASP A 114 1.69 -12.52 -14.10
CA ASP A 114 2.08 -13.42 -15.18
C ASP A 114 3.06 -12.69 -16.13
N ARG A 115 4.27 -13.23 -16.22
CA ARG A 115 5.16 -13.19 -17.38
C ARG A 115 6.03 -14.43 -17.37
#